data_AF-A0A1V9FWD0-F1
#
_entry.id   AF-A0A1V9FWD0-F1
#
_cell.length_a   1.000
_cell.length_b   1.000
_cell.length_c   1.000
_cell.angle_alpha   90.00
_cell.angle_beta   90.00
_cell.angle_gamma   90.00
#
_symmetry.space_group_name_H-M   'P 1'
#
loop_
_entity.id
_entity.type
_entity.pdbx_description
1 polymer ?
#
loop_
_entity_poly.entity_id
_entity_poly.type
_entity_poly.pdbx_seq_one_letter_code
_entity_poly.pdbx_strand_id
1 'polypeptide(L)'
;MLQALPYHLKVRDHFARETKTWNFFAAVKNKEEQLAQYKTELLKNTYKFDEKADAGIYEKVNKAKEKLGLEQLPVTVYQAQYTDEMNASIVFLNNEAHIVFSGRITQLLDEQELQAILAHELTHIKLYSMMQGELEIAERIIMAIAGNYNSDAAYYETARLFRLYTEIVCDRGAYTVVEDTGPVITSLVKIATGLDKVSAESYTKQAEEIFSTASGVKATTVSHPENFIRARAIQLWHEKKEAAEAEIISMIEGMTDLDQLDVFKQKDLLALTRKFMQLLLKPMWFRSTLVTSLARQYFPDFSYDDSIVLDESFIETISQSHASIRDYLGYIMLDFALVDGELEQIPFGWAFQFAETIQMKEVFDAIVKKELQLSDKKLQQHKQKTMAAWYKIKEGEKEQVYEGDASV
;
A
#
# COMPACT_ATOMS: atom_id res chain seq x y z
N MET A 1 21.16 7.66 -8.01
CA MET A 1 21.63 7.33 -6.63
C MET A 1 20.49 6.61 -5.93
N LEU A 2 20.74 5.51 -5.23
CA LEU A 2 19.68 4.77 -4.53
C LEU A 2 19.11 5.62 -3.37
N GLN A 3 17.79 5.72 -3.27
CA GLN A 3 17.09 6.53 -2.28
C GLN A 3 15.87 5.78 -1.72
N ALA A 4 15.47 6.14 -0.50
CA ALA A 4 14.22 5.68 0.08
C ALA A 4 13.02 6.23 -0.70
N LEU A 5 12.03 5.37 -0.95
CA LEU A 5 10.80 5.77 -1.66
C LEU A 5 9.90 6.68 -0.80
N PRO A 6 9.06 7.53 -1.42
CA PRO A 6 8.16 8.43 -0.70
C PRO A 6 7.30 7.74 0.38
N TYR A 7 6.89 6.49 0.16
CA TYR A 7 6.12 5.73 1.13
C TYR A 7 6.90 5.47 2.44
N HIS A 8 8.19 5.11 2.35
CA HIS A 8 9.04 4.95 3.55
C HIS A 8 9.11 6.25 4.36
N LEU A 9 9.23 7.39 3.67
CA LEU A 9 9.30 8.70 4.31
C LEU A 9 7.98 9.06 5.00
N LYS A 10 6.84 8.76 4.37
CA LYS A 10 5.51 8.93 4.98
C LYS A 10 5.37 8.13 6.28
N VAL A 11 5.76 6.85 6.25
CA VAL A 11 5.72 5.97 7.43
C VAL A 11 6.64 6.47 8.54
N ARG A 12 7.88 6.83 8.19
CA ARG A 12 8.82 7.43 9.11
C ARG A 12 8.25 8.69 9.77
N ASP A 13 7.77 9.63 8.96
CA ASP A 13 7.24 10.92 9.45
C ASP A 13 6.00 10.74 10.32
N HIS A 14 5.18 9.73 10.02
CA HIS A 14 4.03 9.37 10.85
C HIS A 14 4.47 8.97 12.26
N PHE A 15 5.40 8.02 12.37
CA PHE A 15 5.84 7.51 13.68
C PHE A 15 6.78 8.46 14.42
N ALA A 16 7.56 9.29 13.71
CA ALA A 16 8.44 10.28 14.33
C ALA A 16 7.67 11.34 15.14
N ARG A 17 6.40 11.60 14.80
CA ARG A 17 5.51 12.49 15.58
C ARG A 17 5.13 11.90 16.93
N GLU A 18 5.11 10.57 17.05
CA GLU A 18 4.84 9.86 18.29
C GLU A 18 6.10 9.74 19.15
N THR A 19 6.59 10.90 19.63
CA THR A 19 7.92 11.05 20.27
C THR A 19 8.22 10.04 21.37
N LYS A 20 7.24 9.65 22.20
CA LYS A 20 7.42 8.64 23.25
C LYS A 20 7.74 7.27 22.67
N THR A 21 6.96 6.81 21.70
CA THR A 21 7.16 5.54 21.00
C THR A 21 8.46 5.57 20.23
N TRP A 22 8.71 6.65 19.48
CA TRP A 22 9.94 6.84 18.72
C TRP A 22 11.19 6.70 19.60
N ASN A 23 11.25 7.46 20.69
CA ASN A 23 12.40 7.44 21.61
C ASN A 23 12.60 6.07 22.26
N PHE A 24 11.53 5.31 22.53
CA PHE A 24 11.63 3.95 23.06
C PHE A 24 12.31 3.00 22.06
N PHE A 25 11.97 3.08 20.78
CA PHE A 25 12.57 2.23 19.73
C PHE A 25 13.96 2.69 19.29
N ALA A 26 14.21 4.00 19.31
CA ALA A 26 15.50 4.62 19.02
C ALA A 26 16.54 4.35 20.11
N ALA A 27 16.12 4.12 21.37
CA ALA A 27 17.02 3.81 22.46
C ALA A 27 17.81 2.52 22.18
N VAL A 28 19.14 2.65 22.14
CA VAL A 28 20.06 1.52 22.01
C VAL A 28 19.99 0.67 23.28
N LYS A 29 19.41 -0.53 23.18
CA LYS A 29 19.54 -1.55 24.24
C LYS A 29 20.87 -2.27 24.07
N ASN A 30 21.54 -2.64 25.16
CA ASN A 30 22.80 -3.39 25.14
C ASN A 30 22.62 -4.69 24.34
N LYS A 31 23.26 -4.77 23.16
CA LYS A 31 23.10 -5.84 22.15
C LYS A 31 24.29 -6.82 22.10
N GLU A 32 25.30 -6.65 22.95
CA GLU A 32 26.53 -7.45 22.91
C GLU A 32 26.31 -8.93 23.27
N GLU A 33 25.57 -9.22 24.34
CA GLU A 33 25.24 -10.61 24.72
C GLU A 33 24.33 -11.29 23.68
N GLN A 34 23.37 -10.53 23.12
CA GLN A 34 22.49 -11.02 22.05
C GLN A 34 23.29 -11.36 20.78
N LEU A 35 24.28 -10.54 20.43
CA LEU A 35 25.19 -10.80 19.31
C LEU A 35 26.02 -12.06 19.53
N ALA A 36 26.61 -12.23 20.71
CA ALA A 36 27.42 -13.40 21.02
C ALA A 36 26.59 -14.69 20.92
N GLN A 37 25.37 -14.68 21.46
CA GLN A 37 24.45 -15.81 21.37
C GLN A 37 24.03 -16.08 19.92
N TYR A 38 23.65 -15.04 19.16
CA TYR A 38 23.25 -15.17 17.76
C TYR A 38 24.37 -15.74 16.88
N LYS A 39 25.60 -15.21 17.00
CA LYS A 39 26.77 -15.74 16.28
C LYS A 39 27.04 -17.20 16.63
N THR A 40 26.90 -17.56 17.91
CA THR A 40 27.06 -18.95 18.35
C THR A 40 26.03 -19.86 17.69
N GLU A 41 24.77 -19.45 17.63
CA GLU A 41 23.72 -20.22 16.95
C GLU A 41 23.91 -20.32 15.43
N LEU A 42 24.37 -19.24 14.77
CA LEU A 42 24.76 -19.31 13.36
C LEU A 42 25.87 -20.34 13.15
N LEU A 43 26.95 -20.29 13.95
CA LEU A 43 28.08 -21.21 13.80
C LEU A 43 27.72 -22.67 14.05
N LYS A 44 26.71 -22.96 14.89
CA LYS A 44 26.21 -24.33 15.11
C LYS A 44 25.46 -24.90 13.90
N ASN A 45 24.70 -24.05 13.21
CA ASN A 45 23.71 -24.49 12.22
C ASN A 45 24.08 -24.12 10.78
N THR A 46 25.24 -23.52 10.56
CA THR A 46 25.70 -23.06 9.25
C THR A 46 27.16 -23.39 9.02
N TYR A 47 27.57 -23.45 7.76
CA TYR A 47 28.96 -23.39 7.34
C TYR A 47 29.33 -21.92 7.08
N LYS A 48 30.34 -21.40 7.77
CA LYS A 48 30.87 -20.05 7.55
C LYS A 48 31.88 -20.10 6.40
N PHE A 49 31.65 -19.31 5.35
CA PHE A 49 32.60 -19.15 4.25
C PHE A 49 33.85 -18.39 4.74
N ASP A 50 35.03 -18.85 4.31
CA ASP A 50 36.33 -18.24 4.60
C ASP A 50 36.70 -17.23 3.52
N GLU A 51 37.17 -16.04 3.92
CA GLU A 51 37.48 -14.96 2.98
C GLU A 51 38.54 -15.32 1.92
N LYS A 52 39.48 -16.22 2.25
CA LYS A 52 40.54 -16.63 1.35
C LYS A 52 40.17 -17.87 0.55
N ALA A 53 39.60 -18.88 1.21
CA ALA A 53 39.21 -20.13 0.55
C ALA A 53 38.02 -19.93 -0.39
N ASP A 54 37.09 -19.04 -0.03
CA ASP A 54 35.84 -18.76 -0.75
C ASP A 54 35.85 -17.37 -1.40
N ALA A 55 37.01 -16.96 -1.94
CA ALA A 55 37.27 -15.62 -2.45
C ALA A 55 36.21 -15.13 -3.46
N GLY A 56 35.70 -16.01 -4.33
CA GLY A 56 34.71 -15.64 -5.34
C GLY A 56 33.38 -15.12 -4.76
N ILE A 57 32.98 -15.56 -3.57
CA ILE A 57 31.81 -15.01 -2.87
C ILE A 57 32.13 -13.61 -2.33
N TYR A 58 33.27 -13.46 -1.66
CA TYR A 58 33.66 -12.21 -1.04
C TYR A 58 34.01 -11.12 -2.07
N GLU A 59 34.50 -11.47 -3.26
CA GLU A 59 34.64 -10.55 -4.38
C GLU A 59 33.30 -9.92 -4.78
N LYS A 60 32.23 -10.72 -4.86
CA LYS A 60 30.87 -10.23 -5.16
C LYS A 60 30.34 -9.32 -4.05
N VAL A 61 30.52 -9.72 -2.79
CA VAL A 61 30.17 -8.91 -1.62
C VAL A 61 30.89 -7.57 -1.66
N ASN A 62 32.20 -7.57 -1.89
CA ASN A 62 33.00 -6.34 -1.92
C ASN A 62 32.59 -5.42 -3.07
N LYS A 63 32.34 -5.96 -4.27
CA LYS A 63 31.83 -5.17 -5.40
C LYS A 63 30.44 -4.58 -5.12
N ALA A 64 29.56 -5.32 -4.45
CA ALA A 64 28.26 -4.80 -4.03
C ALA A 64 28.39 -3.70 -2.97
N LYS A 65 29.25 -3.91 -1.96
CA LYS A 65 29.53 -2.90 -0.92
C LYS A 65 30.08 -1.61 -1.50
N GLU A 66 31.03 -1.69 -2.43
CA GLU A 66 31.59 -0.52 -3.12
C GLU A 66 30.49 0.28 -3.83
N LYS A 67 29.69 -0.37 -4.68
CA LYS A 67 28.63 0.32 -5.43
C LYS A 67 27.49 0.86 -4.54
N LEU A 68 27.27 0.27 -3.37
CA LEU A 68 26.27 0.73 -2.40
C LEU A 68 26.83 1.73 -1.38
N GLY A 69 28.13 1.99 -1.36
CA GLY A 69 28.81 2.83 -0.36
C GLY A 69 28.69 2.24 1.05
N LEU A 70 29.05 0.96 1.18
CA LEU A 70 29.05 0.16 2.41
C LEU A 70 30.43 -0.47 2.68
N GLU A 71 31.51 0.11 2.16
CA GLU A 71 32.87 -0.47 2.17
C GLU A 71 33.35 -0.84 3.57
N GLN A 72 33.00 -0.01 4.56
CA GLN A 72 33.39 -0.19 5.97
C GLN A 72 32.56 -1.24 6.72
N LEU A 73 31.47 -1.74 6.15
CA LEU A 73 30.60 -2.72 6.78
C LEU A 73 31.28 -4.10 6.81
N PRO A 74 31.57 -4.70 7.97
CA PRO A 74 31.98 -6.09 8.05
C PRO A 74 30.82 -7.00 7.60
N VAL A 75 31.09 -7.90 6.65
CA VAL A 75 30.10 -8.86 6.15
C VAL A 75 30.66 -10.26 6.32
N THR A 76 29.91 -11.15 6.95
CA THR A 76 30.21 -12.59 6.96
C THR A 76 29.11 -13.35 6.22
N VAL A 77 29.50 -14.29 5.37
CA VAL A 77 28.57 -15.12 4.61
C VAL A 77 28.55 -16.54 5.16
N TYR A 78 27.37 -17.14 5.20
CA TYR A 78 27.11 -18.47 5.71
C TYR A 78 26.24 -19.29 4.76
N GLN A 79 26.35 -20.61 4.83
CA GLN A 79 25.46 -21.58 4.20
C GLN A 79 24.75 -22.39 5.30
N ALA A 80 23.43 -22.30 5.38
CA ALA A 80 22.62 -23.06 6.32
C ALA A 80 22.65 -24.57 6.02
N GLN A 81 22.64 -25.37 7.10
CA GLN A 81 22.54 -26.83 7.03
C GLN A 81 21.07 -27.26 6.89
N TYR A 82 20.81 -28.35 6.16
CA TYR A 82 19.51 -29.04 6.12
C TYR A 82 18.29 -28.17 5.80
N THR A 83 18.43 -27.23 4.88
CA THR A 83 17.32 -26.41 4.38
C THR A 83 17.00 -26.82 2.95
N ASP A 84 15.75 -27.20 2.70
CA ASP A 84 15.28 -27.53 1.34
C ASP A 84 14.82 -26.26 0.60
N GLU A 85 14.32 -25.26 1.33
CA GLU A 85 13.90 -23.98 0.77
C GLU A 85 15.12 -23.15 0.35
N MET A 86 15.10 -22.70 -0.91
CA MET A 86 16.13 -21.83 -1.46
C MET A 86 15.84 -20.41 -1.00
N ASN A 87 16.75 -19.83 -0.21
CA ASN A 87 16.61 -18.45 0.25
C ASN A 87 17.95 -17.79 0.55
N ALA A 88 18.02 -16.47 0.46
CA ALA A 88 19.08 -15.66 1.02
C ALA A 88 18.45 -14.72 2.06
N SER A 89 19.14 -14.50 3.17
CA SER A 89 18.67 -13.58 4.20
C SER A 89 19.83 -12.84 4.81
N ILE A 90 19.56 -11.63 5.29
CA ILE A 90 20.54 -10.79 5.97
C ILE A 90 20.10 -10.43 7.37
N VAL A 91 21.05 -10.46 8.30
CA VAL A 91 20.88 -9.93 9.65
C VAL A 91 21.95 -8.91 9.92
N PHE A 92 21.54 -7.73 10.37
CA PHE A 92 22.44 -6.65 10.80
C PHE A 92 22.41 -6.52 12.32
N LEU A 93 23.53 -6.78 12.97
CA LEU A 93 23.64 -6.73 14.42
C LEU A 93 25.00 -6.18 14.84
N ASN A 94 24.98 -5.19 15.73
CA ASN A 94 26.17 -4.55 16.28
C ASN A 94 27.19 -4.08 15.20
N ASN A 95 26.69 -3.41 14.16
CA ASN A 95 27.47 -2.93 13.02
C ASN A 95 28.13 -4.03 12.17
N GLU A 96 27.68 -5.28 12.28
CA GLU A 96 28.10 -6.39 11.43
C GLU A 96 26.92 -6.94 10.64
N ALA A 97 27.17 -7.34 9.40
CA ALA A 97 26.20 -7.99 8.54
C ALA A 97 26.49 -9.49 8.41
N HIS A 98 25.45 -10.30 8.53
CA HIS A 98 25.51 -11.74 8.41
C HIS A 98 24.54 -12.18 7.32
N ILE A 99 25.07 -12.64 6.20
CA ILE A 99 24.26 -13.16 5.08
C ILE A 99 24.21 -14.68 5.17
N VAL A 100 23.02 -15.26 5.14
CA VAL A 100 22.82 -16.71 5.21
C VAL A 100 22.10 -17.20 3.96
N PHE A 101 22.78 -18.05 3.19
CA PHE A 101 22.18 -18.82 2.11
C PHE A 101 21.53 -20.10 2.66
N SER A 102 20.37 -20.45 2.12
CA SER A 102 19.61 -21.67 2.43
C SER A 102 19.32 -22.42 1.12
N GLY A 103 19.16 -23.74 1.21
CA GLY A 103 19.00 -24.59 0.03
C GLY A 103 20.24 -24.59 -0.87
N ARG A 104 20.02 -24.88 -2.15
CA ARG A 104 21.09 -25.02 -3.16
C ARG A 104 21.35 -23.73 -3.96
N ILE A 105 21.09 -22.56 -3.37
CA ILE A 105 21.22 -21.26 -4.07
C ILE A 105 22.60 -21.08 -4.73
N THR A 106 23.67 -21.38 -4.02
CA THR A 106 25.06 -21.21 -4.52
C THR A 106 25.42 -22.16 -5.66
N GLN A 107 24.63 -23.22 -5.86
CA GLN A 107 24.79 -24.17 -6.97
C GLN A 107 23.88 -23.84 -8.15
N LEU A 108 22.71 -23.25 -7.87
CA LEU A 108 21.68 -22.93 -8.86
C LEU A 108 21.96 -21.63 -9.61
N LEU A 109 22.44 -20.62 -8.89
CA LEU A 109 22.65 -19.29 -9.44
C LEU A 109 24.04 -19.17 -10.08
N ASP A 110 24.09 -18.49 -11.22
CA ASP A 110 25.35 -18.10 -11.83
C ASP A 110 26.04 -16.94 -11.08
N GLU A 111 27.22 -16.58 -11.53
CA GLU A 111 28.06 -15.55 -10.90
C GLU A 111 27.37 -14.18 -10.80
N GLN A 112 26.60 -13.78 -11.81
CA GLN A 112 25.91 -12.49 -11.82
C GLN A 112 24.61 -12.54 -11.02
N GLU A 113 23.88 -13.65 -11.08
CA GLU A 113 22.67 -13.89 -10.29
C GLU A 113 22.99 -13.94 -8.80
N LEU A 114 24.08 -14.60 -8.41
CA LEU A 114 24.55 -14.59 -7.03
C LEU A 114 24.98 -13.19 -6.58
N GLN A 115 25.62 -12.42 -7.48
CA GLN A 115 25.94 -11.01 -7.20
C GLN A 115 24.67 -10.16 -7.02
N ALA A 116 23.63 -10.38 -7.83
CA ALA A 116 22.36 -9.67 -7.73
C ALA A 116 21.70 -9.92 -6.36
N ILE A 117 21.64 -11.17 -5.90
CA ILE A 117 21.06 -11.51 -4.60
C ILE A 117 21.88 -10.92 -3.44
N LEU A 118 23.20 -11.01 -3.48
CA LEU A 118 24.05 -10.38 -2.46
C LEU A 118 23.86 -8.86 -2.40
N ALA A 119 23.72 -8.22 -3.57
CA ALA A 119 23.43 -6.80 -3.66
C ALA A 119 22.02 -6.45 -3.15
N HIS A 120 21.02 -7.28 -3.43
CA HIS A 120 19.66 -7.15 -2.87
C HIS A 120 19.72 -7.17 -1.34
N GLU A 121 20.34 -8.21 -0.76
CA GLU A 121 20.48 -8.35 0.70
C GLU A 121 21.21 -7.17 1.34
N LEU A 122 22.36 -6.75 0.77
CA LEU A 122 23.10 -5.59 1.28
C LEU A 122 22.31 -4.28 1.16
N THR A 123 21.35 -4.21 0.23
CA THR A 123 20.53 -3.02 0.06
C THR A 123 19.53 -2.82 1.19
N HIS A 124 19.05 -3.89 1.86
CA HIS A 124 18.27 -3.76 3.09
C HIS A 124 19.03 -2.96 4.14
N ILE A 125 20.31 -3.30 4.37
CA ILE A 125 21.17 -2.56 5.29
C ILE A 125 21.40 -1.14 4.78
N LYS A 126 21.63 -0.96 3.48
CA LYS A 126 21.81 0.38 2.91
C LYS A 126 20.60 1.27 3.22
N LEU A 127 19.39 0.79 2.97
CA LEU A 127 18.14 1.50 3.23
C LEU A 127 18.04 1.88 4.72
N TYR A 128 18.28 0.94 5.62
CA TYR A 128 18.20 1.17 7.05
C TYR A 128 19.33 2.01 7.64
N SER A 129 20.47 2.10 6.95
CA SER A 129 21.53 3.05 7.31
C SER A 129 21.25 4.49 6.86
N MET A 130 20.29 4.70 5.96
CA MET A 130 19.90 6.05 5.54
C MET A 130 19.30 6.82 6.70
N MET A 131 19.36 8.16 6.62
CA MET A 131 18.71 9.05 7.58
C MET A 131 19.07 8.70 9.03
N GLN A 132 20.33 8.33 9.30
CA GLN A 132 20.81 7.98 10.64
C GLN A 132 20.01 6.86 11.33
N GLY A 133 19.46 5.91 10.57
CA GLY A 133 18.71 4.78 11.15
C GLY A 133 17.21 5.03 11.32
N GLU A 134 16.68 6.21 10.95
CA GLU A 134 15.28 6.54 11.16
C GLU A 134 14.30 5.55 10.47
N LEU A 135 14.68 4.98 9.32
CA LEU A 135 13.85 4.00 8.63
C LEU A 135 13.79 2.65 9.33
N GLU A 136 14.88 2.21 9.98
CA GLU A 136 14.90 1.00 10.83
C GLU A 136 14.01 1.18 12.06
N ILE A 137 14.04 2.37 12.65
CA ILE A 137 13.19 2.70 13.79
C ILE A 137 11.72 2.65 13.36
N ALA A 138 11.38 3.27 12.22
CA ALA A 138 10.04 3.25 11.68
C ALA A 138 9.55 1.82 11.39
N GLU A 139 10.38 0.99 10.74
CA GLU A 139 10.10 -0.43 10.50
C GLU A 139 9.80 -1.17 11.81
N ARG A 140 10.68 -1.06 12.81
CA ARG A 140 10.49 -1.77 14.09
C ARG A 140 9.22 -1.35 14.81
N ILE A 141 8.85 -0.07 14.74
CA ILE A 141 7.58 0.41 15.30
C ILE A 141 6.40 -0.23 14.58
N ILE A 142 6.34 -0.13 13.24
CA ILE A 142 5.19 -0.63 12.49
C ILE A 142 5.07 -2.16 12.59
N MET A 143 6.20 -2.88 12.57
CA MET A 143 6.21 -4.34 12.75
C MET A 143 5.80 -4.75 14.17
N ALA A 144 6.18 -4.00 15.20
CA ALA A 144 5.76 -4.28 16.57
C ALA A 144 4.25 -4.04 16.77
N ILE A 145 3.70 -3.00 16.14
CA ILE A 145 2.26 -2.72 16.17
C ILE A 145 1.51 -3.83 15.43
N ALA A 146 1.85 -4.09 14.16
CA ALA A 146 1.22 -5.14 13.36
C ALA A 146 1.42 -6.55 13.95
N GLY A 147 2.50 -6.80 14.70
CA GLY A 147 2.71 -8.06 15.41
C GLY A 147 1.75 -8.29 16.59
N ASN A 148 1.02 -7.26 17.04
CA ASN A 148 0.06 -7.36 18.12
C ASN A 148 -1.31 -7.79 17.60
N TYR A 149 -1.88 -8.88 18.13
CA TYR A 149 -3.17 -9.43 17.72
C TYR A 149 -4.35 -8.45 17.86
N ASN A 150 -4.22 -7.41 18.69
CA ASN A 150 -5.22 -6.35 18.87
C ASN A 150 -4.99 -5.14 17.95
N SER A 151 -4.05 -5.22 17.00
CA SER A 151 -3.76 -4.12 16.09
C SER A 151 -4.90 -3.89 15.09
N ASP A 152 -5.17 -2.62 14.79
CA ASP A 152 -6.09 -2.27 13.71
C ASP A 152 -5.54 -2.77 12.36
N ALA A 153 -6.45 -3.18 11.47
CA ALA A 153 -6.13 -3.64 10.12
C ALA A 153 -5.27 -2.62 9.33
N ALA A 154 -5.42 -1.33 9.61
CA ALA A 154 -4.66 -0.28 8.94
C ALA A 154 -3.15 -0.34 9.21
N TYR A 155 -2.74 -0.73 10.42
CA TYR A 155 -1.32 -0.91 10.73
C TYR A 155 -0.77 -2.19 10.09
N TYR A 156 -1.58 -3.25 9.97
CA TYR A 156 -1.20 -4.44 9.22
C TYR A 156 -0.90 -4.10 7.75
N GLU A 157 -1.80 -3.36 7.11
CA GLU A 157 -1.61 -2.97 5.72
C GLU A 157 -0.43 -2.00 5.55
N THR A 158 -0.25 -1.07 6.49
CA THR A 158 0.93 -0.17 6.49
C THR A 158 2.24 -0.96 6.63
N ALA A 159 2.28 -1.98 7.50
CA ALA A 159 3.43 -2.87 7.64
C ALA A 159 3.70 -3.65 6.34
N ARG A 160 2.64 -4.17 5.72
CA ARG A 160 2.71 -4.88 4.44
C ARG A 160 3.31 -4.00 3.36
N LEU A 161 2.73 -2.83 3.11
CA LEU A 161 3.21 -1.89 2.09
C LEU A 161 4.65 -1.45 2.37
N PHE A 162 5.02 -1.19 3.62
CA PHE A 162 6.40 -0.85 3.97
C PHE A 162 7.39 -1.96 3.55
N ARG A 163 7.07 -3.23 3.77
CA ARG A 163 7.89 -4.37 3.30
C ARG A 163 7.94 -4.45 1.78
N LEU A 164 6.78 -4.33 1.11
CA LEU A 164 6.74 -4.39 -0.34
C LEU A 164 7.59 -3.30 -0.99
N TYR A 165 7.52 -2.08 -0.49
CA TYR A 165 8.36 -0.97 -0.96
C TYR A 165 9.84 -1.19 -0.63
N THR A 166 10.17 -1.83 0.49
CA THR A 166 11.54 -2.20 0.85
C THR A 166 12.14 -3.16 -0.17
N GLU A 167 11.38 -4.18 -0.59
CA GLU A 167 11.80 -5.12 -1.62
C GLU A 167 12.06 -4.44 -2.97
N ILE A 168 11.22 -3.49 -3.36
CA ILE A 168 11.40 -2.71 -4.60
C ILE A 168 12.67 -1.86 -4.53
N VAL A 169 13.01 -1.28 -3.38
CA VAL A 169 14.29 -0.59 -3.20
C VAL A 169 15.46 -1.57 -3.30
N CYS A 170 15.33 -2.76 -2.72
CA CYS A 170 16.37 -3.77 -2.73
C CYS A 170 16.61 -4.33 -4.14
N ASP A 171 15.57 -4.48 -4.97
CA ASP A 171 15.70 -4.80 -6.40
C ASP A 171 16.40 -3.70 -7.18
N ARG A 172 16.09 -2.42 -6.90
CA ARG A 172 16.81 -1.29 -7.50
C ARG A 172 18.27 -1.25 -7.07
N GLY A 173 18.56 -1.63 -5.83
CA GLY A 173 19.92 -1.76 -5.32
C GLY A 173 20.69 -2.87 -6.03
N ALA A 174 20.08 -4.05 -6.18
CA ALA A 174 20.63 -5.15 -6.97
C ALA A 174 20.95 -4.69 -8.40
N TYR A 175 19.98 -4.09 -9.09
CA TYR A 175 20.17 -3.53 -10.42
C TYR A 175 21.25 -2.44 -10.49
N THR A 176 21.38 -1.60 -9.46
CA THR A 176 22.46 -0.59 -9.40
C THR A 176 23.84 -1.26 -9.34
N VAL A 177 23.95 -2.41 -8.67
CA VAL A 177 25.22 -3.15 -8.57
C VAL A 177 25.54 -3.90 -9.87
N VAL A 178 24.57 -4.65 -10.40
CA VAL A 178 24.79 -5.51 -11.57
C VAL A 178 24.67 -4.78 -12.91
N GLU A 179 23.94 -3.67 -12.97
CA GLU A 179 23.67 -2.83 -14.15
C GLU A 179 22.94 -3.56 -15.29
N ASP A 180 22.32 -4.70 -14.99
CA ASP A 180 21.55 -5.53 -15.91
C ASP A 180 20.27 -6.03 -15.21
N THR A 181 19.12 -5.94 -15.88
CA THR A 181 17.86 -6.48 -15.34
C THR A 181 17.83 -8.00 -15.41
N GLY A 182 18.57 -8.61 -16.34
CA GLY A 182 18.62 -10.06 -16.57
C GLY A 182 18.90 -10.85 -15.29
N PRO A 183 20.08 -10.71 -14.67
CA PRO A 183 20.44 -11.45 -13.45
C PRO A 183 19.52 -11.19 -12.25
N VAL A 184 18.96 -9.97 -12.14
CA VAL A 184 17.98 -9.64 -11.09
C VAL A 184 16.69 -10.44 -11.32
N ILE A 185 16.19 -10.50 -12.54
CA ILE A 185 14.95 -11.21 -12.88
C ILE A 185 15.16 -12.73 -12.83
N THR A 186 16.23 -13.25 -13.44
CA THR A 186 16.46 -14.69 -13.47
C THR A 186 16.70 -15.26 -12.08
N SER A 187 17.43 -14.56 -11.21
CA SER A 187 17.62 -15.02 -9.83
C SER A 187 16.30 -15.15 -9.06
N LEU A 188 15.38 -14.19 -9.17
CA LEU A 188 14.04 -14.27 -8.56
C LEU A 188 13.27 -15.52 -9.02
N VAL A 189 13.27 -15.77 -10.33
CA VAL A 189 12.51 -16.89 -10.91
C VAL A 189 13.17 -18.22 -10.58
N LYS A 190 14.49 -18.32 -10.67
CA LYS A 190 15.23 -19.54 -10.32
C LYS A 190 15.01 -19.92 -8.86
N ILE A 191 15.11 -18.97 -7.93
CA ILE A 191 14.86 -19.21 -6.51
C ILE A 191 13.43 -19.72 -6.27
N ALA A 192 12.43 -19.09 -6.90
CA ALA A 192 11.04 -19.46 -6.69
C ALA A 192 10.61 -20.77 -7.37
N THR A 193 11.30 -21.20 -8.43
CA THR A 193 10.87 -22.35 -9.25
C THR A 193 11.82 -23.55 -9.19
N GLY A 194 13.08 -23.35 -8.78
CA GLY A 194 14.13 -24.36 -8.85
C GLY A 194 14.63 -24.68 -10.25
N LEU A 195 14.26 -23.89 -11.28
CA LEU A 195 14.72 -24.10 -12.65
C LEU A 195 16.17 -23.67 -12.83
N ASP A 196 16.99 -24.50 -13.49
CA ASP A 196 18.40 -24.17 -13.77
C ASP A 196 18.57 -23.07 -14.84
N LYS A 197 17.63 -23.00 -15.80
CA LYS A 197 17.69 -22.07 -16.93
C LYS A 197 16.39 -21.30 -17.05
N VAL A 198 16.50 -19.98 -16.95
CA VAL A 198 15.40 -19.04 -17.06
C VAL A 198 15.78 -17.94 -18.06
N SER A 199 14.80 -17.47 -18.82
CA SER A 199 14.94 -16.29 -19.69
C SER A 199 14.25 -15.09 -19.04
N ALA A 200 15.02 -14.07 -18.69
CA ALA A 200 14.48 -12.81 -18.17
C ALA A 200 13.49 -12.18 -19.18
N GLU A 201 13.84 -12.15 -20.47
CA GLU A 201 12.98 -11.60 -21.52
C GLU A 201 11.63 -12.32 -21.59
N SER A 202 11.64 -13.66 -21.52
CA SER A 202 10.41 -14.46 -21.54
C SER A 202 9.55 -14.21 -20.30
N TYR A 203 10.16 -14.10 -19.13
CA TYR A 203 9.43 -13.84 -17.89
C TYR A 203 8.88 -12.41 -17.82
N THR A 204 9.60 -11.42 -18.32
CA THR A 204 9.09 -10.04 -18.45
C THR A 204 7.90 -9.98 -19.40
N LYS A 205 7.95 -10.69 -20.54
CA LYS A 205 6.80 -10.81 -21.46
C LYS A 205 5.58 -11.44 -20.77
N GLN A 206 5.79 -12.48 -19.96
CA GLN A 206 4.74 -13.08 -19.15
C GLN A 206 4.16 -12.07 -18.15
N ALA A 207 5.00 -11.26 -17.49
CA ALA A 207 4.53 -10.21 -16.59
C ALA A 207 3.65 -9.18 -17.33
N GLU A 208 4.06 -8.70 -18.51
CA GLU A 208 3.24 -7.79 -19.33
C GLU A 208 1.92 -8.44 -19.80
N GLU A 209 1.92 -9.73 -20.11
CA GLU A 209 0.70 -10.47 -20.45
C GLU A 209 -0.31 -10.45 -19.28
N ILE A 210 0.16 -10.67 -18.05
CA ILE A 210 -0.69 -10.59 -16.85
C ILE A 210 -1.32 -9.19 -16.72
N PHE A 211 -0.52 -8.13 -16.86
CA PHE A 211 -1.02 -6.75 -16.72
C PHE A 211 -1.90 -6.28 -17.87
N SER A 212 -1.79 -6.88 -19.06
CA SER A 212 -2.64 -6.56 -20.21
C SER A 212 -3.97 -7.33 -20.22
N THR A 213 -4.04 -8.48 -19.55
CA THR A 213 -5.22 -9.36 -19.56
C THR A 213 -6.08 -9.25 -18.31
N ALA A 214 -5.47 -9.03 -17.15
CA ALA A 214 -6.18 -8.91 -15.89
C ALA A 214 -6.37 -7.44 -15.49
N SER A 215 -7.60 -7.10 -15.07
CA SER A 215 -7.91 -5.80 -14.48
C SER A 215 -7.63 -5.81 -12.98
N GLY A 216 -7.12 -4.71 -12.44
CA GLY A 216 -6.89 -4.55 -11.00
C GLY A 216 -5.73 -5.38 -10.43
N VAL A 217 -4.76 -5.78 -11.28
CA VAL A 217 -3.55 -6.49 -10.83
C VAL A 217 -2.78 -5.62 -9.84
N LYS A 218 -2.60 -6.12 -8.62
CA LYS A 218 -1.82 -5.49 -7.56
C LYS A 218 -1.09 -6.53 -6.71
N ALA A 219 -0.14 -6.10 -5.90
CA ALA A 219 0.54 -6.99 -4.97
C ALA A 219 -0.38 -7.42 -3.83
N THR A 220 -0.51 -8.73 -3.62
CA THR A 220 -1.42 -9.32 -2.62
C THR A 220 -0.71 -10.06 -1.49
N THR A 221 0.54 -10.42 -1.71
CA THR A 221 1.40 -11.09 -0.73
C THR A 221 1.80 -10.18 0.44
N VAL A 222 2.23 -10.81 1.54
CA VAL A 222 2.51 -10.14 2.82
C VAL A 222 3.96 -9.70 2.97
N SER A 223 4.91 -10.53 2.53
CA SER A 223 6.35 -10.32 2.78
C SER A 223 7.07 -9.68 1.60
N HIS A 224 6.85 -10.19 0.38
CA HIS A 224 7.50 -9.72 -0.84
C HIS A 224 6.48 -9.60 -1.96
N PRO A 225 6.57 -8.61 -2.85
CA PRO A 225 5.70 -8.57 -4.02
C PRO A 225 5.90 -9.82 -4.87
N GLU A 226 4.85 -10.24 -5.57
CA GLU A 226 4.90 -11.38 -6.48
C GLU A 226 6.00 -11.17 -7.54
N ASN A 227 6.71 -12.23 -7.89
CA ASN A 227 7.90 -12.13 -8.75
C ASN A 227 7.63 -11.45 -10.10
N PHE A 228 6.44 -11.61 -10.68
CA PHE A 228 6.08 -10.94 -11.93
C PHE A 228 5.96 -9.41 -11.74
N ILE A 229 5.51 -8.94 -10.57
CA ILE A 229 5.46 -7.51 -10.22
C ILE A 229 6.88 -6.97 -10.06
N ARG A 230 7.75 -7.70 -9.34
CA ARG A 230 9.16 -7.31 -9.16
C ARG A 230 9.92 -7.27 -10.48
N ALA A 231 9.75 -8.29 -11.33
CA ALA A 231 10.36 -8.34 -12.65
C ALA A 231 9.90 -7.20 -13.57
N ARG A 232 8.61 -6.88 -13.55
CA ARG A 232 8.08 -5.73 -14.29
C ARG A 232 8.57 -4.41 -13.72
N ALA A 233 8.59 -4.25 -12.40
CA ALA A 233 9.05 -3.04 -11.73
C ALA A 233 10.51 -2.73 -12.05
N ILE A 234 11.39 -3.74 -12.07
CA ILE A 234 12.81 -3.53 -12.40
C ILE A 234 13.00 -3.20 -13.89
N GLN A 235 12.20 -3.80 -14.76
CA GLN A 235 12.21 -3.47 -16.19
C GLN A 235 11.73 -2.02 -16.43
N LEU A 236 10.62 -1.61 -15.82
CA LEU A 236 10.12 -0.24 -15.93
C LEU A 236 11.14 0.78 -15.38
N TRP A 237 11.77 0.46 -14.25
CA TRP A 237 12.84 1.29 -13.68
C TRP A 237 14.05 1.38 -14.60
N HIS A 238 14.43 0.29 -15.27
CA HIS A 238 15.50 0.30 -16.26
C HIS A 238 15.19 1.26 -17.41
N GLU A 239 13.99 1.18 -17.97
CA GLU A 239 13.57 1.92 -19.16
C GLU A 239 13.23 3.39 -18.91
N LYS A 240 12.49 3.68 -17.83
CA LYS A 240 11.87 4.98 -17.59
C LYS A 240 12.41 5.71 -16.35
N LYS A 241 13.21 5.04 -15.50
CA LYS A 241 13.75 5.60 -14.25
C LYS A 241 12.64 6.22 -13.40
N GLU A 242 12.80 7.46 -12.93
CA GLU A 242 11.83 8.17 -12.09
C GLU A 242 10.46 8.32 -12.77
N ALA A 243 10.38 8.29 -14.10
CA ALA A 243 9.08 8.32 -14.79
C ALA A 243 8.27 7.02 -14.65
N ALA A 244 8.88 5.92 -14.16
CA ALA A 244 8.17 4.67 -13.86
C ALA A 244 7.40 4.69 -12.53
N GLU A 245 7.66 5.66 -11.64
CA GLU A 245 7.22 5.57 -10.24
C GLU A 245 5.71 5.42 -10.09
N ALA A 246 4.92 6.22 -10.82
CA ALA A 246 3.47 6.14 -10.76
C ALA A 246 2.94 4.77 -11.18
N GLU A 247 3.55 4.15 -12.19
CA GLU A 247 3.19 2.82 -12.67
C GLU A 247 3.58 1.74 -11.65
N ILE A 248 4.79 1.82 -11.08
CA ILE A 248 5.25 0.89 -10.04
C ILE A 248 4.38 0.97 -8.78
N ILE A 249 4.06 2.18 -8.31
CA ILE A 249 3.16 2.41 -7.17
C ILE A 249 1.79 1.77 -7.43
N SER A 250 1.24 1.96 -8.63
CA SER A 250 -0.04 1.36 -9.02
C SER A 250 0.00 -0.18 -8.96
N MET A 251 1.10 -0.81 -9.38
CA MET A 251 1.25 -2.28 -9.29
C MET A 251 1.39 -2.79 -7.86
N ILE A 252 1.91 -1.99 -6.93
CA ILE A 252 2.09 -2.38 -5.53
C ILE A 252 0.78 -2.20 -4.76
N GLU A 253 0.19 -1.02 -4.89
CA GLU A 253 -0.94 -0.61 -4.05
C GLU A 253 -2.30 -0.94 -4.67
N GLY A 254 -2.39 -0.98 -5.99
CA GLY A 254 -3.65 -1.06 -6.73
C GLY A 254 -4.60 0.09 -6.40
N MET A 255 -5.88 -0.13 -6.69
CA MET A 255 -6.94 0.78 -6.25
C MET A 255 -7.17 0.65 -4.74
N THR A 256 -7.38 1.77 -4.07
CA THR A 256 -7.80 1.79 -2.67
C THR A 256 -9.18 1.17 -2.52
N ASP A 257 -9.26 0.05 -1.81
CA ASP A 257 -10.50 -0.59 -1.39
C ASP A 257 -10.70 -0.46 0.13
N LEU A 258 -11.90 -0.81 0.61
CA LEU A 258 -12.28 -0.61 2.02
C LEU A 258 -11.61 -1.63 2.96
N ASP A 259 -11.24 -2.79 2.43
CA ASP A 259 -10.71 -3.92 3.21
C ASP A 259 -9.19 -3.79 3.43
N GLN A 260 -8.50 -3.02 2.59
CA GLN A 260 -7.04 -2.83 2.62
C GLN A 260 -6.65 -1.33 2.72
N LEU A 261 -7.21 -0.63 3.70
CA LEU A 261 -6.80 0.74 4.02
C LEU A 261 -5.56 0.72 4.90
N ASP A 262 -4.48 1.36 4.48
CA ASP A 262 -3.38 1.69 5.39
C ASP A 262 -3.72 2.94 6.23
N VAL A 263 -2.84 3.32 7.17
CA VAL A 263 -3.10 4.48 8.06
C VAL A 263 -3.21 5.82 7.32
N PHE A 264 -2.76 5.89 6.07
CA PHE A 264 -2.81 7.11 5.26
C PHE A 264 -4.10 7.15 4.44
N LYS A 265 -4.43 6.06 3.75
CA LYS A 265 -5.67 5.87 3.01
C LYS A 265 -6.89 5.94 3.92
N GLN A 266 -6.77 5.54 5.18
CA GLN A 266 -7.82 5.77 6.17
C GLN A 266 -8.07 7.27 6.40
N LYS A 267 -7.02 8.10 6.48
CA LYS A 267 -7.15 9.56 6.63
C LYS A 267 -7.73 10.19 5.36
N ASP A 268 -7.28 9.74 4.20
CA ASP A 268 -7.77 10.22 2.91
C ASP A 268 -9.26 9.88 2.75
N LEU A 269 -9.67 8.66 3.12
CA LEU A 269 -11.07 8.25 3.11
C LEU A 269 -11.90 9.05 4.12
N LEU A 270 -11.39 9.30 5.33
CA LEU A 270 -12.08 10.16 6.30
C LEU A 270 -12.29 11.59 5.78
N ALA A 271 -11.30 12.16 5.09
CA ALA A 271 -11.41 13.47 4.48
C ALA A 271 -12.45 13.46 3.33
N LEU A 272 -12.42 12.42 2.48
CA LEU A 272 -13.41 12.20 1.42
C LEU A 272 -14.82 12.10 2.01
N THR A 273 -15.01 11.27 3.03
CA THR A 273 -16.29 11.09 3.73
C THR A 273 -16.78 12.40 4.34
N ARG A 274 -15.91 13.19 4.97
CA ARG A 274 -16.31 14.49 5.52
C ARG A 274 -16.78 15.43 4.41
N LYS A 275 -16.02 15.59 3.32
CA LYS A 275 -16.42 16.43 2.17
C LYS A 275 -17.73 15.93 1.55
N PHE A 276 -17.88 14.63 1.39
CA PHE A 276 -19.11 14.00 0.91
C PHE A 276 -20.32 14.34 1.78
N MET A 277 -20.21 14.19 3.10
CA MET A 277 -21.29 14.52 4.03
C MET A 277 -21.61 16.01 4.04
N GLN A 278 -20.62 16.89 3.96
CA GLN A 278 -20.85 18.33 3.87
C GLN A 278 -21.66 18.69 2.63
N LEU A 279 -21.37 18.05 1.49
CA LEU A 279 -22.08 18.25 0.25
C LEU A 279 -23.49 17.63 0.28
N LEU A 280 -23.64 16.42 0.81
CA LEU A 280 -24.93 15.75 0.96
C LEU A 280 -25.86 16.54 1.89
N LEU A 281 -25.36 17.06 3.02
CA LEU A 281 -26.16 17.72 4.05
C LEU A 281 -26.21 19.25 3.87
N LYS A 282 -25.81 19.74 2.69
CA LYS A 282 -25.81 21.16 2.37
C LYS A 282 -27.19 21.82 2.40
N PRO A 283 -28.31 21.21 1.96
CA PRO A 283 -29.62 21.88 2.00
C PRO A 283 -30.06 22.18 3.43
N MET A 284 -30.56 23.39 3.72
CA MET A 284 -30.89 23.79 5.10
C MET A 284 -32.03 22.97 5.70
N TRP A 285 -33.04 22.61 4.92
CA TRP A 285 -34.14 21.76 5.37
C TRP A 285 -33.67 20.37 5.82
N PHE A 286 -32.50 19.91 5.36
CA PHE A 286 -31.96 18.60 5.72
C PHE A 286 -31.25 18.62 7.07
N ARG A 287 -30.95 19.81 7.63
CA ARG A 287 -30.13 19.99 8.84
C ARG A 287 -30.94 19.87 10.13
N SER A 288 -31.70 18.79 10.27
CA SER A 288 -32.48 18.52 11.48
C SER A 288 -31.59 18.13 12.67
N THR A 289 -32.18 18.06 13.87
CA THR A 289 -31.47 17.61 15.07
C THR A 289 -30.99 16.16 14.94
N LEU A 290 -31.79 15.27 14.33
CA LEU A 290 -31.45 13.87 14.11
C LEU A 290 -30.33 13.72 13.09
N VAL A 291 -30.41 14.45 11.97
CA VAL A 291 -29.36 14.47 10.95
C VAL A 291 -28.05 15.01 11.52
N THR A 292 -28.08 16.13 12.25
CA THR A 292 -26.90 16.69 12.91
C THR A 292 -26.30 15.70 13.91
N SER A 293 -27.15 14.99 14.66
CA SER A 293 -26.70 13.99 15.63
C SER A 293 -26.02 12.80 14.96
N LEU A 294 -26.57 12.30 13.84
CA LEU A 294 -25.92 11.24 13.06
C LEU A 294 -24.59 11.72 12.46
N ALA A 295 -24.54 12.94 11.90
CA ALA A 295 -23.29 13.48 11.38
C ALA A 295 -22.19 13.58 12.46
N ARG A 296 -22.58 13.91 13.70
CA ARG A 296 -21.68 13.93 14.86
C ARG A 296 -21.25 12.55 15.36
N GLN A 297 -21.95 11.48 15.00
CA GLN A 297 -21.48 10.11 15.27
C GLN A 297 -20.31 9.72 14.36
N TYR A 298 -20.33 10.16 13.10
CA TYR A 298 -19.18 9.99 12.19
C TYR A 298 -18.01 10.89 12.58
N PHE A 299 -18.30 12.15 12.88
CA PHE A 299 -17.30 13.16 13.21
C PHE A 299 -17.74 13.96 14.44
N PRO A 300 -17.17 13.72 15.63
CA PRO A 300 -17.58 14.40 16.87
C PRO A 300 -17.57 15.95 16.78
N ASP A 301 -16.66 16.49 15.97
CA ASP A 301 -16.47 17.91 15.69
C ASP A 301 -17.25 18.41 14.45
N PHE A 302 -18.21 17.63 13.91
CA PHE A 302 -18.95 18.02 12.71
C PHE A 302 -19.69 19.35 12.88
N SER A 303 -19.42 20.26 11.95
CA SER A 303 -20.11 21.53 11.77
C SER A 303 -20.36 21.75 10.28
N TYR A 304 -21.51 22.29 9.91
CA TYR A 304 -21.82 22.61 8.51
C TYR A 304 -20.88 23.68 7.96
N ASP A 305 -20.38 23.46 6.74
CA ASP A 305 -19.57 24.41 5.99
C ASP A 305 -20.28 24.79 4.68
N ASP A 306 -20.93 25.95 4.69
CA ASP A 306 -21.66 26.46 3.52
C ASP A 306 -20.74 26.86 2.35
N SER A 307 -19.44 27.06 2.63
CA SER A 307 -18.45 27.47 1.63
C SER A 307 -18.00 26.33 0.72
N ILE A 308 -18.28 25.08 1.10
CA ILE A 308 -17.87 23.91 0.33
C ILE A 308 -18.67 23.82 -0.98
N VAL A 309 -17.99 23.55 -2.08
CA VAL A 309 -18.59 23.47 -3.41
C VAL A 309 -18.32 22.10 -4.01
N LEU A 310 -19.31 21.57 -4.72
CA LEU A 310 -19.13 20.40 -5.55
C LEU A 310 -18.35 20.81 -6.80
N ASP A 311 -17.18 20.22 -6.98
CA ASP A 311 -16.29 20.47 -8.11
C ASP A 311 -16.12 19.20 -8.96
N GLU A 312 -15.70 19.35 -10.22
CA GLU A 312 -15.50 18.25 -11.15
C GLU A 312 -14.47 17.23 -10.62
N SER A 313 -13.42 17.70 -9.93
CA SER A 313 -12.36 16.84 -9.38
C SER A 313 -12.88 15.87 -8.32
N PHE A 314 -13.86 16.30 -7.53
CA PHE A 314 -14.51 15.47 -6.53
C PHE A 314 -15.40 14.41 -7.17
N ILE A 315 -16.13 14.76 -8.23
CA ILE A 315 -16.95 13.82 -9.01
C ILE A 315 -16.04 12.77 -9.65
N GLU A 316 -14.93 13.19 -10.25
CA GLU A 316 -13.93 12.29 -10.84
C GLU A 316 -13.32 11.36 -9.78
N THR A 317 -12.98 11.89 -8.60
CA THR A 317 -12.46 11.10 -7.48
C THR A 317 -13.43 9.99 -7.08
N ILE A 318 -14.73 10.30 -6.98
CA ILE A 318 -15.76 9.31 -6.65
C ILE A 318 -15.95 8.30 -7.77
N SER A 319 -16.02 8.74 -9.03
CA SER A 319 -16.30 7.86 -10.17
C SER A 319 -15.16 6.85 -10.39
N GLN A 320 -13.92 7.27 -10.16
CA GLN A 320 -12.71 6.44 -10.22
C GLN A 320 -12.43 5.64 -8.94
N SER A 321 -13.22 5.82 -7.87
CA SER A 321 -13.05 5.05 -6.64
C SER A 321 -13.44 3.59 -6.80
N HIS A 322 -12.82 2.71 -5.99
CA HIS A 322 -13.17 1.30 -5.96
C HIS A 322 -14.64 1.08 -5.58
N ALA A 323 -15.23 -0.02 -6.06
CA ALA A 323 -16.64 -0.34 -5.82
C ALA A 323 -17.02 -0.32 -4.34
N SER A 324 -16.17 -0.87 -3.46
CA SER A 324 -16.41 -0.88 -2.01
C SER A 324 -16.50 0.52 -1.39
N ILE A 325 -15.72 1.49 -1.91
CA ILE A 325 -15.75 2.88 -1.44
C ILE A 325 -17.03 3.57 -1.90
N ARG A 326 -17.42 3.34 -3.17
CA ARG A 326 -18.70 3.85 -3.69
C ARG A 326 -19.89 3.25 -2.95
N ASP A 327 -19.85 1.96 -2.65
CA ASP A 327 -20.88 1.29 -1.85
C ASP A 327 -20.97 1.92 -0.46
N TYR A 328 -19.83 2.11 0.22
CA TYR A 328 -19.76 2.77 1.52
C TYR A 328 -20.37 4.18 1.51
N LEU A 329 -20.01 5.03 0.54
CA LEU A 329 -20.62 6.35 0.37
C LEU A 329 -22.13 6.25 0.05
N GLY A 330 -22.53 5.22 -0.68
CA GLY A 330 -23.93 4.90 -0.95
C GLY A 330 -24.74 4.57 0.30
N TYR A 331 -24.18 3.79 1.24
CA TYR A 331 -24.80 3.51 2.53
C TYR A 331 -24.90 4.78 3.39
N ILE A 332 -23.90 5.67 3.36
CA ILE A 332 -24.00 6.97 4.03
C ILE A 332 -25.21 7.77 3.52
N MET A 333 -25.43 7.83 2.19
CA MET A 333 -26.62 8.49 1.64
C MET A 333 -27.91 7.85 2.14
N LEU A 334 -27.95 6.52 2.22
CA LEU A 334 -29.13 5.80 2.70
C LEU A 334 -29.40 6.08 4.19
N ASP A 335 -28.36 6.06 5.03
CA ASP A 335 -28.47 6.33 6.46
C ASP A 335 -29.06 7.73 6.72
N PHE A 336 -28.55 8.75 6.02
CA PHE A 336 -29.08 10.10 6.13
C PHE A 336 -30.47 10.27 5.51
N ALA A 337 -30.81 9.52 4.46
CA ALA A 337 -32.15 9.53 3.89
C ALA A 337 -33.21 8.94 4.84
N LEU A 338 -32.80 8.08 5.77
CA LEU A 338 -33.67 7.36 6.69
C LEU A 338 -33.71 7.94 8.12
N VAL A 339 -32.68 8.71 8.52
CA VAL A 339 -32.47 9.08 9.93
C VAL A 339 -33.62 9.91 10.53
N ASP A 340 -34.26 10.76 9.73
CA ASP A 340 -35.32 11.65 10.19
C ASP A 340 -36.64 11.38 9.47
N GLY A 341 -37.54 10.68 10.16
CA GLY A 341 -38.87 10.36 9.64
C GLY A 341 -39.78 11.57 9.47
N GLU A 342 -39.51 12.70 10.13
CA GLU A 342 -40.32 13.92 10.02
C GLU A 342 -40.10 14.63 8.66
N LEU A 343 -38.97 14.38 8.00
CA LEU A 343 -38.67 14.88 6.65
C LEU A 343 -39.35 14.04 5.54
N GLU A 344 -40.11 13.01 5.94
CA GLU A 344 -40.91 12.13 5.08
C GLU A 344 -40.14 11.55 3.87
N GLN A 345 -40.44 12.02 2.65
CA GLN A 345 -39.91 11.48 1.39
C GLN A 345 -38.85 12.38 0.76
N ILE A 346 -38.64 13.57 1.31
CA ILE A 346 -37.77 14.60 0.74
C ILE A 346 -36.30 14.15 0.75
N PRO A 347 -35.74 13.60 1.86
CA PRO A 347 -34.35 13.16 1.90
C PRO A 347 -34.00 12.13 0.82
N PHE A 348 -34.91 11.19 0.52
CA PHE A 348 -34.70 10.22 -0.56
C PHE A 348 -34.65 10.88 -1.93
N GLY A 349 -35.56 11.82 -2.21
CA GLY A 349 -35.58 12.53 -3.49
C GLY A 349 -34.29 13.33 -3.69
N TRP A 350 -33.83 13.99 -2.64
CA TRP A 350 -32.54 14.66 -2.64
C TRP A 350 -31.37 13.69 -2.82
N ALA A 351 -31.32 12.57 -2.10
CA ALA A 351 -30.25 11.59 -2.23
C ALA A 351 -30.16 10.98 -3.64
N PHE A 352 -31.30 10.71 -4.30
CA PHE A 352 -31.32 10.27 -5.69
C PHE A 352 -30.79 11.35 -6.64
N GLN A 353 -31.20 12.61 -6.46
CA GLN A 353 -30.69 13.73 -7.25
C GLN A 353 -29.18 13.92 -7.05
N PHE A 354 -28.72 13.89 -5.79
CA PHE A 354 -27.32 14.05 -5.44
C PHE A 354 -26.48 12.92 -6.04
N ALA A 355 -26.93 11.66 -5.91
CA ALA A 355 -26.30 10.50 -6.52
C ALA A 355 -26.18 10.62 -8.04
N GLU A 356 -27.17 11.20 -8.74
CA GLU A 356 -27.08 11.48 -10.18
C GLU A 356 -26.01 12.55 -10.47
N THR A 357 -25.97 13.63 -9.69
CA THR A 357 -24.97 14.70 -9.85
C THR A 357 -23.54 14.21 -9.65
N ILE A 358 -23.29 13.29 -8.71
CA ILE A 358 -21.95 12.73 -8.45
C ILE A 358 -21.65 11.41 -9.18
N GLN A 359 -22.47 11.05 -10.19
CA GLN A 359 -22.28 9.84 -11.00
C GLN A 359 -22.30 8.52 -10.20
N MET A 360 -23.14 8.44 -9.17
CA MET A 360 -23.36 7.26 -8.31
C MET A 360 -24.78 6.67 -8.42
N LYS A 361 -25.55 7.05 -9.45
CA LYS A 361 -26.95 6.65 -9.61
C LYS A 361 -27.17 5.14 -9.53
N GLU A 362 -26.41 4.37 -10.30
CA GLU A 362 -26.56 2.91 -10.39
C GLU A 362 -26.21 2.23 -9.06
N VAL A 363 -25.18 2.73 -8.38
CA VAL A 363 -24.74 2.24 -7.05
C VAL A 363 -25.84 2.48 -6.02
N PHE A 364 -26.34 3.72 -5.93
CA PHE A 364 -27.35 4.08 -4.96
C PHE A 364 -28.69 3.38 -5.22
N ASP A 365 -29.10 3.26 -6.49
CA ASP A 365 -30.30 2.50 -6.88
C ASP A 365 -30.22 1.03 -6.44
N ALA A 366 -29.06 0.39 -6.61
CA ALA A 366 -28.84 -0.99 -6.18
C ALA A 366 -28.92 -1.14 -4.65
N ILE A 367 -28.31 -0.22 -3.90
CA ILE A 367 -28.35 -0.19 -2.43
C ILE A 367 -29.77 -0.01 -1.93
N VAL A 368 -30.50 1.01 -2.40
CA VAL A 368 -31.88 1.27 -1.98
C VAL A 368 -32.78 0.07 -2.31
N LYS A 369 -32.63 -0.51 -3.51
CA LYS A 369 -33.38 -1.70 -3.90
C LYS A 369 -33.14 -2.87 -2.96
N LYS A 370 -31.87 -3.12 -2.60
CA LYS A 370 -31.46 -4.21 -1.72
C LYS A 370 -31.97 -4.00 -0.29
N GLU A 371 -31.65 -2.86 0.31
CA GLU A 371 -31.93 -2.59 1.72
C GLU A 371 -33.42 -2.39 2.00
N LEU A 372 -34.18 -1.79 1.07
CA LEU A 372 -35.63 -1.66 1.18
C LEU A 372 -36.41 -2.84 0.58
N GLN A 373 -35.72 -3.88 0.11
CA GLN A 373 -36.31 -5.10 -0.47
C GLN A 373 -37.33 -4.82 -1.59
N LEU A 374 -36.98 -3.93 -2.51
CA LEU A 374 -37.85 -3.50 -3.60
C LEU A 374 -37.66 -4.36 -4.86
N SER A 375 -38.75 -4.60 -5.59
CA SER A 375 -38.66 -5.04 -6.99
C SER A 375 -38.34 -3.84 -7.90
N ASP A 376 -37.87 -4.08 -9.13
CA ASP A 376 -37.55 -2.99 -10.08
C ASP A 376 -38.72 -2.02 -10.28
N LYS A 377 -39.95 -2.55 -10.39
CA LYS A 377 -41.16 -1.73 -10.49
C LYS A 377 -41.37 -0.86 -9.23
N LYS A 378 -41.17 -1.43 -8.04
CA LYS A 378 -41.34 -0.72 -6.77
C LYS A 378 -40.25 0.33 -6.57
N LEU A 379 -39.01 0.05 -6.99
CA LEU A 379 -37.92 1.03 -6.97
C LEU A 379 -38.27 2.25 -7.84
N GLN A 380 -38.74 2.04 -9.07
CA GLN A 380 -39.12 3.15 -9.96
C GLN A 380 -40.28 3.98 -9.38
N GLN A 381 -41.29 3.32 -8.78
CA GLN A 381 -42.37 4.02 -8.08
C GLN A 381 -41.87 4.82 -6.88
N HIS A 382 -40.94 4.25 -6.10
CA HIS A 382 -40.33 4.92 -4.95
C HIS A 382 -39.51 6.15 -5.39
N LYS A 383 -38.69 6.02 -6.44
CA LYS A 383 -37.95 7.14 -7.05
C LYS A 383 -38.89 8.24 -7.54
N GLN A 384 -39.93 7.90 -8.31
CA GLN A 384 -40.90 8.88 -8.80
C GLN A 384 -41.57 9.64 -7.64
N LYS A 385 -42.00 8.93 -6.60
CA LYS A 385 -42.66 9.53 -5.43
C LYS A 385 -41.74 10.48 -4.66
N THR A 386 -40.51 10.04 -4.38
CA THR A 386 -39.54 10.80 -3.57
C THR A 386 -38.97 11.99 -4.35
N MET A 387 -38.64 11.82 -5.64
CA MET A 387 -38.22 12.92 -6.51
C MET A 387 -39.32 13.97 -6.68
N ALA A 388 -40.59 13.58 -6.78
CA ALA A 388 -41.69 14.53 -6.83
C ALA A 388 -41.86 15.33 -5.52
N ALA A 389 -41.57 14.73 -4.36
CA ALA A 389 -41.55 15.44 -3.08
C ALA A 389 -40.39 16.45 -3.02
N TRP A 390 -39.20 16.03 -3.48
CA TRP A 390 -38.03 16.90 -3.58
C TRP A 390 -38.24 18.10 -4.50
N TYR A 391 -38.76 17.90 -5.72
CA TYR A 391 -38.95 19.00 -6.67
C TYR A 391 -39.92 20.08 -6.16
N LYS A 392 -40.93 19.71 -5.36
CA LYS A 392 -41.84 20.69 -4.74
C LYS A 392 -41.12 21.64 -3.78
N ILE A 393 -40.12 21.16 -3.06
CA ILE A 393 -39.27 22.00 -2.19
C ILE A 393 -38.33 22.86 -3.02
N LYS A 394 -37.68 22.28 -4.03
CA LYS A 394 -36.78 23.02 -4.93
C LYS A 394 -37.49 24.22 -5.58
N GLU A 395 -38.73 24.04 -6.03
CA GLU A 395 -39.56 25.10 -6.63
C GLU A 395 -40.09 26.11 -5.60
N GLY A 396 -40.38 25.67 -4.37
CA GLY A 396 -40.99 26.50 -3.32
C GLY A 396 -40.00 27.33 -2.49
N GLU A 397 -38.80 26.81 -2.23
CA GLU A 397 -37.81 27.43 -1.32
C GLU A 397 -36.69 28.19 -2.05
N LYS A 398 -36.62 28.12 -3.39
CA LYS A 398 -35.50 28.66 -4.20
C LYS A 398 -34.12 28.16 -3.76
N GLU A 399 -34.03 27.00 -3.11
CA GLU A 399 -32.76 26.39 -2.74
C GLU A 399 -32.14 25.72 -3.98
N GLN A 400 -31.27 26.45 -4.69
CA GLN A 400 -30.39 25.90 -5.73
C GLN A 400 -29.11 25.39 -5.06
N VAL A 401 -29.00 24.07 -4.86
CA VAL A 401 -27.87 23.47 -4.14
C VAL A 401 -26.71 23.14 -5.08
N TYR A 402 -26.99 22.53 -6.24
CA TYR A 402 -26.01 22.24 -7.30
C TYR A 402 -26.69 22.45 -8.67
N GLU A 403 -26.52 23.61 -9.29
CA GLU A 403 -26.83 23.84 -10.71
C GLU A 403 -25.60 24.41 -11.43
N GLY A 404 -25.16 23.71 -12.47
CA GLY A 404 -24.06 24.09 -13.37
C GLY A 404 -23.93 23.08 -14.52
N ASP A 405 -24.51 23.43 -15.67
CA ASP A 405 -24.31 22.94 -17.04
C ASP A 405 -24.46 21.43 -17.35
N ALA A 406 -25.72 20.98 -17.41
CA ALA A 406 -26.10 19.97 -18.41
C ALA A 406 -26.30 20.65 -19.78
N SER A 407 -25.21 21.12 -20.38
CA SER A 407 -25.18 21.51 -21.79
C SER A 407 -23.82 21.24 -22.42
N VAL A 408 -23.62 20.00 -22.87
CA VAL A 408 -23.03 19.69 -24.19
C VAL A 408 -23.84 18.56 -24.81
#